data_AF-A0A8D8KHE0-F1
#
_entry.id   AF-A0A8D8KHE0-F1
#
_cell.length_a   1.000
_cell.length_b   1.000
_cell.length_c   1.000
_cell.angle_alpha   90.00
_cell.angle_beta   90.00
_cell.angle_gamma   90.00
#
_symmetry.space_group_name_H-M   'P 1'
#
loop_
_entity.id
_entity.type
_entity.pdbx_description
1 polymer ?
#
loop_
_entity_poly.entity_id
_entity_poly.type
_entity_poly.pdbx_seq_one_letter_code
_entity_poly.pdbx_strand_id
1 'polypeptide(L)'
;SSKSARKIRRPAEFLKITDDTLKCFEMCLKINENDPQLWVENGSFAYNVQSYCSRYLKSQSVSPKELSYAKLQQNKYSKIVHKCFNRAINQTLSHEKCSDADNEDHDDEHWLYHYMLGKIFEKDRGDPVVYLTHYFKSSICLYESNATYPIKISHSNPSLLCIESLELFYRTNAAIIKFVERNSNIRHSTGLMFMKILKELAVCPFAVNRAKINEVLLKKHKFSGEQSIQTSERYVQEKDDTMKITSQDFLQAFTTANSINTCSSTSNTSTSTSSDTDTVQEMSSDSDSDCTNMDEDTFFGLAGLVFD
;
A
#
# COMPACT_ATOMS: atom_id res chain seq x y z
N SER A 1 38.53 -17.61 11.23
CA SER A 1 38.16 -16.25 10.78
C SER A 1 36.64 -16.16 10.68
N SER A 2 35.97 -15.90 11.81
CA SER A 2 34.52 -15.71 11.86
C SER A 2 34.29 -14.21 11.91
N LYS A 3 33.81 -13.63 10.81
CA LYS A 3 33.33 -12.24 10.81
C LYS A 3 32.07 -12.23 11.65
N SER A 4 32.24 -11.90 12.92
CA SER A 4 31.16 -11.55 13.84
C SER A 4 30.23 -10.57 13.14
N ALA A 5 28.99 -10.99 12.88
CA ALA A 5 27.92 -10.09 12.52
C ALA A 5 27.90 -9.01 13.60
N ARG A 6 28.38 -7.80 13.26
CA ARG A 6 28.33 -6.65 14.15
C ARG A 6 26.85 -6.41 14.42
N LYS A 7 26.38 -6.93 15.55
CA LYS A 7 25.08 -6.58 16.13
C LYS A 7 25.08 -5.06 16.19
N ILE A 8 24.35 -4.41 15.29
CA ILE A 8 24.24 -2.95 15.26
C ILE A 8 23.58 -2.58 16.58
N ARG A 9 24.41 -2.25 17.57
CA ARG A 9 24.04 -2.20 18.98
C ARG A 9 23.37 -0.88 19.32
N ARG A 10 23.36 0.08 18.37
CA ARG A 10 22.82 1.42 18.55
C ARG A 10 21.93 1.81 17.35
N PRO A 11 20.63 2.06 17.57
CA PRO A 11 19.68 2.53 16.56
C PRO A 11 20.17 3.77 15.79
N ALA A 12 20.88 4.68 16.47
CA ALA A 12 21.47 5.86 15.83
C ALA A 12 22.52 5.52 14.75
N GLU A 13 23.33 4.46 14.97
CA GLU A 13 24.33 4.02 13.99
C GLU A 13 23.66 3.38 12.77
N PHE A 14 22.63 2.55 13.00
CA PHE A 14 21.80 1.99 11.94
C PHE A 14 21.18 3.11 11.08
N LEU A 15 20.52 4.08 11.71
CA LEU A 15 19.84 5.18 11.01
C LEU A 15 20.80 6.10 10.26
N LYS A 16 22.06 6.19 10.69
CA LYS A 16 23.10 6.89 9.94
C LYS A 16 23.47 6.15 8.66
N ILE A 17 23.65 4.82 8.74
CA ILE A 17 23.94 4.00 7.55
C ILE A 17 22.78 4.09 6.56
N THR A 18 21.53 4.05 7.04
CA THR A 18 20.37 4.16 6.14
C THR A 18 20.29 5.52 5.45
N ASP A 19 20.69 6.60 6.14
CA ASP A 19 20.78 7.93 5.54
C ASP A 19 21.85 8.02 4.43
N ASP A 20 22.97 7.30 4.57
CA ASP A 20 23.98 7.23 3.52
C ASP A 20 23.49 6.42 2.30
N THR A 21 22.79 5.29 2.53
CA THR A 21 22.12 4.54 1.46
C THR A 21 21.08 5.40 0.73
N LEU A 22 20.30 6.20 1.45
CA LEU A 22 19.33 7.11 0.85
C LEU A 22 19.99 8.14 -0.08
N LYS A 23 21.16 8.68 0.29
CA LYS A 23 21.91 9.58 -0.59
C LYS A 23 22.35 8.88 -1.87
N CYS A 24 22.73 7.60 -1.81
CA CYS A 24 23.06 6.83 -3.01
C CYS A 24 21.85 6.74 -3.95
N PHE A 25 20.66 6.41 -3.43
CA PHE A 25 19.43 6.44 -4.23
C PHE A 25 19.14 7.82 -4.83
N GLU A 26 19.29 8.89 -4.04
CA GLU A 26 19.14 10.27 -4.55
C GLU A 26 20.12 10.58 -5.70
N MET A 27 21.34 10.08 -5.63
CA MET A 27 22.32 10.25 -6.71
C MET A 27 21.95 9.43 -7.96
N CYS A 28 21.49 8.19 -7.80
CA CYS A 28 21.00 7.39 -8.92
C CYS A 28 19.80 8.07 -9.60
N LEU A 29 18.85 8.59 -8.82
CA LEU A 29 17.67 9.28 -9.33
C LEU A 29 17.99 10.60 -10.05
N LYS A 30 19.10 11.26 -9.72
CA LYS A 30 19.60 12.42 -10.48
C LYS A 30 20.16 12.04 -11.85
N ILE A 31 20.69 10.83 -11.97
CA ILE A 31 21.25 10.32 -13.22
C ILE A 31 20.13 9.81 -14.13
N ASN A 32 19.21 9.02 -13.56
CA ASN A 32 18.08 8.46 -14.29
C ASN A 32 16.80 8.58 -13.46
N GLU A 33 16.08 9.70 -13.64
CA GLU A 33 14.83 9.93 -12.92
C GLU A 33 13.65 9.14 -13.51
N ASN A 34 13.76 8.68 -14.75
CA ASN A 34 12.65 8.07 -15.49
C ASN A 34 12.54 6.55 -15.30
N ASP A 35 13.43 5.96 -14.50
CA ASP A 35 13.42 4.54 -14.19
C ASP A 35 12.44 4.24 -13.03
N PRO A 36 11.28 3.61 -13.28
CA PRO A 36 10.30 3.30 -12.25
C PRO A 36 10.85 2.30 -11.22
N GLN A 37 11.68 1.33 -11.65
CA GLN A 37 12.25 0.32 -10.77
C GLN A 37 13.09 0.97 -9.67
N LEU A 38 13.89 1.99 -10.03
CA LEU A 38 14.71 2.72 -9.07
C LEU A 38 13.86 3.47 -8.02
N TRP A 39 12.69 4.00 -8.41
CA TRP A 39 11.75 4.59 -7.47
C TRP A 39 11.14 3.54 -6.54
N VAL A 40 10.77 2.38 -7.07
CA VAL A 40 10.20 1.25 -6.31
C VAL A 40 11.21 0.73 -5.28
N GLU A 41 12.45 0.49 -5.66
CA GLU A 41 13.51 0.02 -4.75
C GLU A 41 13.79 1.02 -3.62
N ASN A 42 13.90 2.32 -3.96
CA ASN A 42 14.07 3.37 -2.96
C ASN A 42 12.86 3.46 -2.01
N GLY A 43 11.64 3.36 -2.56
CA GLY A 43 10.41 3.36 -1.78
C GLY A 43 10.33 2.16 -0.82
N SER A 44 10.66 0.97 -1.30
CA SER A 44 10.70 -0.26 -0.50
C SER A 44 11.76 -0.19 0.59
N PHE A 45 12.97 0.31 0.28
CA PHE A 45 14.00 0.57 1.27
C PHE A 45 13.51 1.53 2.37
N ALA A 46 12.95 2.68 1.97
CA ALA A 46 12.42 3.66 2.92
C ALA A 46 11.29 3.08 3.80
N TYR A 47 10.41 2.25 3.23
CA TYR A 47 9.35 1.58 3.98
C TYR A 47 9.90 0.61 5.04
N ASN A 48 10.97 -0.12 4.71
CA ASN A 48 11.63 -1.02 5.65
C ASN A 48 12.25 -0.25 6.83
N VAL A 49 12.91 0.87 6.55
CA VAL A 49 13.48 1.73 7.61
C VAL A 49 12.36 2.38 8.46
N GLN A 50 11.28 2.83 7.83
CA GLN A 50 10.11 3.36 8.54
C GLN A 50 9.48 2.30 9.46
N SER A 51 9.37 1.06 8.99
CA SER A 51 8.84 -0.07 9.76
C SER A 51 9.75 -0.42 10.93
N TYR A 52 11.07 -0.37 10.73
CA TYR A 52 12.05 -0.49 11.81
C TYR A 52 11.85 0.60 12.88
N CYS A 53 11.74 1.87 12.49
CA CYS A 53 11.48 2.96 13.44
C CYS A 53 10.17 2.74 14.20
N SER A 54 9.12 2.25 13.52
CA SER A 54 7.83 1.95 14.13
C SER A 54 7.92 0.87 15.22
N ARG A 55 8.66 -0.21 14.98
CA ARG A 55 8.92 -1.26 15.97
C ARG A 55 9.78 -0.76 17.11
N TYR A 56 10.80 0.04 16.79
CA TYR A 56 11.68 0.63 17.80
C TYR A 56 10.93 1.55 18.76
N LEU A 57 9.99 2.37 18.27
CA LEU A 57 9.14 3.24 19.08
C LEU A 57 8.21 2.50 20.04
N LYS A 58 7.84 1.25 19.73
CA LYS A 58 7.02 0.39 20.60
C LYS A 58 7.85 -0.32 21.68
N SER A 59 9.18 -0.26 21.61
CA SER A 59 10.05 -0.93 22.59
C SER A 59 10.11 -0.15 23.91
N GLN A 60 9.86 -0.83 25.02
CA GLN A 60 9.73 -0.22 26.35
C GLN A 60 11.06 0.24 26.99
N SER A 61 12.18 0.11 26.29
CA SER A 61 13.54 0.29 26.82
C SER A 61 14.32 1.47 26.21
N VAL A 62 13.61 2.49 25.72
CA VAL A 62 14.19 3.57 24.91
C VAL A 62 14.21 4.91 25.66
N SER A 63 15.33 5.64 25.58
CA SER A 63 15.44 6.98 26.15
C SER A 63 14.48 7.98 25.45
N PRO A 64 13.89 8.97 26.15
CA PRO A 64 13.03 9.98 25.52
C PRO A 64 13.66 10.69 24.32
N LYS A 65 14.99 10.92 24.34
CA LYS A 65 15.73 11.54 23.22
C LYS A 65 15.84 10.62 22.01
N GLU A 66 16.00 9.32 22.22
CA GLU A 66 16.05 8.33 21.15
C GLU A 66 14.66 8.12 20.54
N LEU A 67 13.61 8.21 21.36
CA LEU A 67 12.21 8.12 20.95
C LEU A 67 11.83 9.29 20.03
N SER A 68 12.19 10.53 20.40
CA SER A 68 11.93 11.70 19.55
C SER A 68 12.70 11.64 18.23
N TYR A 69 13.97 11.21 18.27
CA TYR A 69 14.77 11.01 17.06
C TYR A 69 14.19 9.93 16.14
N ALA A 70 13.82 8.78 16.69
CA ALA A 70 13.20 7.70 15.91
C ALA A 70 11.86 8.13 15.30
N LYS A 71 11.07 8.95 15.99
CA LYS A 71 9.82 9.50 15.46
C LYS A 71 10.06 10.47 14.30
N LEU A 72 11.08 11.34 14.41
CA LEU A 72 11.49 12.22 13.32
C LEU A 72 11.90 11.42 12.08
N GLN A 73 12.70 10.37 12.28
CA GLN A 73 13.13 9.49 11.20
C GLN A 73 11.94 8.72 10.60
N GLN A 74 11.04 8.18 11.41
CA GLN A 74 9.80 7.54 10.93
C GLN A 74 9.02 8.47 9.98
N ASN A 75 8.83 9.72 10.36
CA ASN A 75 8.13 10.71 9.54
C ASN A 75 8.92 11.06 8.26
N LYS A 76 10.25 11.17 8.34
CA LYS A 76 11.12 11.39 7.17
C LYS A 76 10.96 10.27 6.14
N TYR A 77 11.11 9.02 6.59
CA TYR A 77 11.01 7.85 5.71
C TYR A 77 9.59 7.64 5.18
N SER A 78 8.53 7.91 5.96
CA SER A 78 7.15 7.92 5.45
C SER A 78 7.00 8.86 4.25
N LYS A 79 7.48 10.11 4.33
CA LYS A 79 7.41 11.07 3.20
C LYS A 79 8.13 10.57 1.95
N ILE A 80 9.26 9.88 2.12
CA ILE A 80 10.02 9.31 1.00
C ILE A 80 9.22 8.19 0.34
N VAL A 81 8.63 7.28 1.12
CA VAL A 81 7.74 6.20 0.62
C VAL A 81 6.62 6.80 -0.22
N HIS A 82 5.91 7.80 0.31
CA HIS A 82 4.85 8.50 -0.41
C HIS A 82 5.36 9.09 -1.74
N LYS A 83 6.50 9.78 -1.72
CA LYS A 83 7.08 10.37 -2.93
C LYS A 83 7.41 9.32 -3.98
N CYS A 84 8.09 8.24 -3.59
CA CYS A 84 8.56 7.19 -4.49
C CYS A 84 7.40 6.48 -5.19
N PHE A 85 6.42 5.98 -4.44
CA PHE A 85 5.32 5.22 -5.05
C PHE A 85 4.35 6.10 -5.85
N ASN A 86 4.15 7.37 -5.46
CA ASN A 86 3.39 8.30 -6.32
C ASN A 86 4.12 8.60 -7.63
N ARG A 87 5.47 8.72 -7.59
CA ARG A 87 6.26 8.94 -8.81
C ARG A 87 6.22 7.73 -9.73
N ALA A 88 6.35 6.52 -9.19
CA ALA A 88 6.21 5.27 -9.95
C ALA A 88 4.84 5.17 -10.65
N ILE A 89 3.74 5.41 -9.93
CA ILE A 89 2.38 5.43 -10.50
C ILE A 89 2.27 6.44 -11.66
N ASN A 90 2.80 7.65 -11.48
CA ASN A 90 2.72 8.69 -12.52
C ASN A 90 3.54 8.35 -13.76
N GLN A 91 4.66 7.62 -13.60
CA GLN A 91 5.49 7.17 -14.72
C GLN A 91 4.79 6.10 -15.53
N THR A 92 4.20 5.11 -14.89
CA THR A 92 3.34 4.12 -15.55
C THR A 92 2.25 4.79 -16.37
N LEU A 93 1.46 5.67 -15.75
CA LEU A 93 0.31 6.32 -16.41
C LEU A 93 0.73 7.18 -17.61
N SER A 94 1.97 7.65 -17.62
CA SER A 94 2.55 8.39 -18.74
C SER A 94 3.01 7.44 -19.86
N HIS A 95 3.53 6.27 -19.50
CA HIS A 95 3.96 5.25 -20.46
C HIS A 95 2.77 4.61 -21.18
N GLU A 96 1.70 4.26 -20.46
CA GLU A 96 0.45 3.70 -21.02
C GLU A 96 -0.21 4.61 -22.08
N LYS A 97 0.01 5.92 -22.00
CA LYS A 97 -0.52 6.90 -22.97
C LYS A 97 0.35 7.06 -24.22
N CYS A 98 1.58 6.55 -24.20
CA CYS A 98 2.59 6.76 -25.23
C CYS A 98 3.00 5.47 -25.98
N SER A 99 2.57 4.28 -25.54
CA SER A 99 2.94 3.02 -26.20
C SER A 99 1.88 2.51 -27.19
N ASP A 100 2.25 2.48 -28.47
CA ASP A 100 1.62 1.63 -29.48
C ASP A 100 2.00 0.15 -29.20
N ALA A 101 0.98 -0.65 -28.88
CA ALA A 101 0.77 -2.10 -29.01
C ALA A 101 1.86 -3.19 -28.75
N ASP A 102 3.17 -2.95 -28.75
CA ASP A 102 4.14 -4.06 -28.95
C ASP A 102 5.23 -4.26 -27.88
N ASN A 103 5.16 -3.64 -26.70
CA ASN A 103 6.12 -3.91 -25.61
C ASN A 103 5.50 -4.80 -24.52
N GLU A 104 5.82 -6.09 -24.58
CA GLU A 104 5.42 -7.13 -23.60
C GLU A 104 6.16 -7.05 -22.24
N ASP A 105 7.11 -6.12 -22.07
CA ASP A 105 7.80 -5.85 -20.79
C ASP A 105 7.06 -4.79 -19.95
N HIS A 106 5.72 -4.86 -19.91
CA HIS A 106 4.94 -3.97 -19.05
C HIS A 106 5.14 -4.40 -17.59
N ASP A 107 5.58 -3.48 -16.74
CA ASP A 107 5.84 -3.69 -15.32
C ASP A 107 4.62 -4.35 -14.62
N ASP A 108 4.73 -5.62 -14.24
CA ASP A 108 3.62 -6.41 -13.69
C ASP A 108 3.24 -5.99 -12.24
N GLU A 109 3.96 -5.03 -11.64
CA GLU A 109 3.85 -4.71 -10.21
C GLU A 109 3.00 -3.47 -9.89
N HIS A 110 2.18 -2.94 -10.81
CA HIS A 110 1.34 -1.75 -10.55
C HIS A 110 0.47 -1.86 -9.30
N TRP A 111 -0.02 -3.06 -9.02
CA TRP A 111 -0.80 -3.34 -7.81
C TRP A 111 0.01 -3.02 -6.54
N LEU A 112 1.31 -3.30 -6.54
CA LEU A 112 2.22 -3.13 -5.41
C LEU A 112 2.31 -1.66 -5.03
N TYR A 113 2.36 -0.75 -5.99
CA TYR A 113 2.53 0.68 -5.71
C TYR A 113 1.33 1.22 -4.92
N HIS A 114 0.13 0.85 -5.36
CA HIS A 114 -1.10 1.18 -4.66
C HIS A 114 -1.18 0.49 -3.30
N TYR A 115 -0.80 -0.78 -3.20
CA TYR A 115 -0.77 -1.50 -1.93
C TYR A 115 0.16 -0.83 -0.91
N MET A 116 1.36 -0.45 -1.33
CA MET A 116 2.35 0.21 -0.49
C MET A 116 1.89 1.59 -0.02
N LEU A 117 1.26 2.39 -0.90
CA LEU A 117 0.62 3.65 -0.51
C LEU A 117 -0.51 3.43 0.51
N GLY A 118 -1.37 2.44 0.30
CA GLY A 118 -2.42 2.07 1.26
C GLY A 118 -1.85 1.77 2.65
N LYS A 119 -0.80 0.94 2.72
CA LYS A 119 -0.15 0.58 4.00
C LYS A 119 0.45 1.78 4.71
N ILE A 120 1.12 2.68 3.99
CA ILE A 120 1.75 3.84 4.64
C ILE A 120 0.69 4.85 5.09
N PHE A 121 -0.37 5.09 4.31
CA PHE A 121 -1.48 5.95 4.74
C PHE A 121 -2.23 5.38 5.96
N GLU A 122 -2.49 4.06 5.99
CA GLU A 122 -3.09 3.41 7.17
C GLU A 122 -2.18 3.56 8.39
N LYS A 123 -0.87 3.33 8.22
CA LYS A 123 0.13 3.40 9.29
C LYS A 123 0.29 4.82 9.84
N ASP A 124 0.21 5.83 8.97
CA ASP A 124 0.27 7.24 9.34
C ASP A 124 -1.03 7.76 9.97
N ARG A 125 -2.04 6.88 10.16
CA ARG A 125 -3.38 7.21 10.65
C ARG A 125 -4.07 8.27 9.77
N GLY A 126 -3.85 8.17 8.46
CA GLY A 126 -4.51 9.02 7.47
C GLY A 126 -6.01 8.75 7.38
N ASP A 127 -6.69 9.52 6.53
CA ASP A 127 -8.12 9.37 6.28
C ASP A 127 -8.42 7.96 5.73
N PRO A 128 -9.38 7.20 6.32
CA PRO A 128 -9.83 5.90 5.81
C PRO A 128 -10.15 5.88 4.33
N VAL A 129 -10.68 6.98 3.80
CA VAL A 129 -11.01 7.09 2.38
C VAL A 129 -9.78 6.86 1.51
N VAL A 130 -8.63 7.38 1.92
CA VAL A 130 -7.40 7.38 1.12
C VAL A 130 -6.80 5.98 1.08
N TYR A 131 -6.52 5.37 2.23
CA TYR A 131 -5.87 4.05 2.24
C TYR A 131 -6.76 2.94 1.70
N LEU A 132 -8.07 2.98 1.96
CA LEU A 132 -9.00 1.98 1.41
C LEU A 132 -9.09 2.09 -0.11
N THR A 133 -9.08 3.31 -0.66
CA THR A 133 -9.08 3.46 -2.12
C THR A 133 -7.81 2.90 -2.74
N HIS A 134 -6.66 3.10 -2.10
CA HIS A 134 -5.43 2.48 -2.54
C HIS A 134 -5.50 0.94 -2.53
N TYR A 135 -6.09 0.33 -1.51
CA TYR A 135 -6.32 -1.12 -1.50
C TYR A 135 -7.26 -1.59 -2.62
N PHE A 136 -8.32 -0.83 -2.93
CA PHE A 136 -9.18 -1.14 -4.08
C PHE A 136 -8.48 -1.00 -5.43
N LYS A 137 -7.71 0.08 -5.63
CA LYS A 137 -6.96 0.23 -6.88
C LYS A 137 -5.96 -0.90 -7.08
N SER A 138 -5.31 -1.31 -5.99
CA SER A 138 -4.41 -2.46 -5.99
C SER A 138 -5.14 -3.76 -6.39
N SER A 139 -6.36 -4.00 -5.90
CA SER A 139 -7.10 -5.20 -6.26
C SER A 139 -7.60 -5.20 -7.71
N ILE A 140 -7.92 -4.03 -8.25
CA ILE A 140 -8.22 -3.85 -9.68
C ILE A 140 -6.97 -4.16 -10.53
N CYS A 141 -5.81 -3.62 -10.16
CA CYS A 141 -4.56 -3.92 -10.87
C CYS A 141 -4.25 -5.42 -10.89
N LEU A 142 -4.44 -6.14 -9.77
CA LEU A 142 -4.28 -7.61 -9.75
C LEU A 142 -5.22 -8.32 -10.73
N TYR A 143 -6.48 -7.89 -10.79
CA TYR A 143 -7.44 -8.44 -11.75
C TYR A 143 -7.01 -8.21 -13.19
N GLU A 144 -6.51 -7.01 -13.50
CA GLU A 144 -6.01 -6.66 -14.82
C GLU A 144 -4.76 -7.47 -15.21
N SER A 145 -3.86 -7.69 -14.25
CA SER A 145 -2.68 -8.58 -14.35
C SER A 145 -3.01 -10.07 -14.35
N ASN A 146 -4.25 -10.44 -14.72
CA ASN A 146 -4.70 -11.82 -14.87
C ASN A 146 -4.56 -12.70 -13.61
N ALA A 147 -4.74 -12.12 -12.41
CA ALA A 147 -4.77 -12.89 -11.19
C ALA A 147 -5.81 -14.02 -11.23
N THR A 148 -5.45 -15.15 -10.62
CA THR A 148 -6.26 -16.36 -10.57
C THR A 148 -6.86 -16.57 -9.18
N TYR A 149 -8.10 -17.03 -9.12
CA TYR A 149 -8.85 -17.13 -7.85
C TYR A 149 -9.34 -18.56 -7.62
N PRO A 150 -8.46 -19.50 -7.27
CA PRO A 150 -8.84 -20.86 -6.97
C PRO A 150 -9.64 -20.93 -5.65
N ILE A 151 -10.62 -21.83 -5.59
CA ILE A 151 -11.43 -22.06 -4.37
C ILE A 151 -10.54 -22.49 -3.19
N LYS A 152 -9.49 -23.26 -3.47
CA LYS A 152 -8.50 -23.70 -2.48
C LYS A 152 -7.11 -23.28 -2.95
N ILE A 153 -6.44 -22.49 -2.14
CA ILE A 153 -5.07 -22.04 -2.37
C ILE A 153 -4.10 -23.08 -1.82
N SER A 154 -3.15 -23.52 -2.66
CA SER A 154 -2.07 -24.42 -2.26
C SER A 154 -0.94 -23.64 -1.61
N HIS A 155 -0.40 -24.13 -0.49
CA HIS A 155 0.78 -23.53 0.16
C HIS A 155 2.08 -23.79 -0.61
N SER A 156 2.18 -24.92 -1.31
CA SER A 156 3.42 -25.33 -2.00
C SER A 156 3.54 -24.75 -3.41
N ASN A 157 2.41 -24.44 -4.05
CA ASN A 157 2.37 -23.90 -5.40
C ASN A 157 1.11 -23.03 -5.56
N PRO A 158 1.10 -21.82 -4.98
CA PRO A 158 -0.03 -20.91 -5.12
C PRO A 158 -0.20 -20.50 -6.59
N SER A 159 -1.45 -20.32 -7.00
CA SER A 159 -1.78 -19.84 -8.34
C SER A 159 -1.41 -18.37 -8.51
N LEU A 160 -1.23 -17.94 -9.76
CA LEU A 160 -0.76 -16.59 -10.10
C LEU A 160 -1.56 -15.50 -9.36
N LEU A 161 -0.84 -14.66 -8.62
CA LEU A 161 -1.34 -13.48 -7.90
C LEU A 161 -2.49 -13.73 -6.90
N CYS A 162 -2.72 -14.99 -6.51
CA CYS A 162 -3.86 -15.35 -5.67
C CYS A 162 -3.61 -14.99 -4.19
N ILE A 163 -2.35 -15.02 -3.75
CA ILE A 163 -1.94 -14.70 -2.37
C ILE A 163 -2.02 -13.19 -2.14
N GLU A 164 -1.64 -12.41 -3.13
CA GLU A 164 -1.70 -10.96 -3.16
C GLU A 164 -3.15 -10.49 -3.11
N SER A 165 -4.02 -11.16 -3.87
CA SER A 165 -5.46 -10.91 -3.86
C SER A 165 -6.09 -11.26 -2.51
N LEU A 166 -5.69 -12.40 -1.93
CA LEU A 166 -6.09 -12.83 -0.59
C LEU A 166 -5.66 -11.82 0.48
N GLU A 167 -4.41 -11.38 0.42
CA GLU A 167 -3.84 -10.37 1.31
C GLU A 167 -4.62 -9.06 1.24
N LEU A 168 -4.88 -8.52 0.04
CA LEU A 168 -5.66 -7.28 -0.12
C LEU A 168 -7.08 -7.40 0.40
N PHE A 169 -7.75 -8.53 0.13
CA PHE A 169 -9.10 -8.78 0.61
C PHE A 169 -9.17 -8.70 2.14
N TYR A 170 -8.30 -9.44 2.83
CA TYR A 170 -8.28 -9.44 4.30
C TYR A 170 -7.70 -8.16 4.89
N ARG A 171 -6.71 -7.54 4.25
CA ARG A 171 -6.13 -6.25 4.67
C ARG A 171 -7.19 -5.15 4.69
N THR A 172 -8.03 -5.08 3.66
CA THR A 172 -9.09 -4.06 3.58
C THR A 172 -10.12 -4.23 4.69
N ASN A 173 -10.55 -5.47 4.94
CA ASN A 173 -11.44 -5.79 6.07
C ASN A 173 -10.81 -5.44 7.42
N ALA A 174 -9.56 -5.86 7.64
CA ALA A 174 -8.83 -5.57 8.87
C ALA A 174 -8.63 -4.07 9.10
N ALA A 175 -8.35 -3.29 8.06
CA ALA A 175 -8.17 -1.85 8.17
C ALA A 175 -9.46 -1.14 8.62
N ILE A 176 -10.62 -1.59 8.15
CA ILE A 176 -11.93 -1.10 8.61
C ILE A 176 -12.17 -1.48 10.07
N ILE A 177 -11.96 -2.76 10.43
CA ILE A 177 -12.15 -3.25 11.81
C ILE A 177 -11.27 -2.47 12.78
N LYS A 178 -9.97 -2.31 12.46
CA LYS A 178 -9.01 -1.54 13.27
C LYS A 178 -9.42 -0.07 13.40
N PHE A 179 -9.98 0.52 12.36
CA PHE A 179 -10.48 1.90 12.44
C PHE A 179 -11.67 1.98 13.40
N VAL A 180 -12.62 1.05 13.29
CA VAL A 180 -13.80 0.99 14.15
C VAL A 180 -13.42 0.77 15.61
N GLU A 181 -12.50 -0.15 15.88
CA GLU A 181 -12.03 -0.47 17.24
C GLU A 181 -11.38 0.74 17.93
N ARG A 182 -10.59 1.52 17.19
CA ARG A 182 -9.86 2.68 17.73
C ARG A 182 -10.74 3.92 17.92
N ASN A 183 -11.84 4.03 17.17
CA ASN A 183 -12.70 5.21 17.17
C ASN A 183 -14.05 4.86 17.77
N SER A 184 -14.25 5.23 19.04
CA SER A 184 -15.52 5.01 19.75
C SER A 184 -16.73 5.70 19.09
N ASN A 185 -16.50 6.84 18.42
CA ASN A 185 -17.54 7.60 17.72
C ASN A 185 -17.22 7.73 16.23
N ILE A 186 -17.92 6.97 15.40
CA ILE A 186 -17.74 6.99 13.94
C ILE A 186 -18.79 7.91 13.32
N ARG A 187 -18.33 8.88 12.51
CA ARG A 187 -19.23 9.73 11.73
C ARG A 187 -20.10 8.89 10.80
N HIS A 188 -21.40 9.20 10.73
CA HIS A 188 -22.35 8.48 9.88
C HIS A 188 -21.88 8.37 8.42
N SER A 189 -21.30 9.43 7.86
CA SER A 189 -20.72 9.44 6.50
C SER A 189 -19.61 8.40 6.31
N THR A 190 -18.73 8.25 7.30
CA THR A 190 -17.62 7.28 7.28
C THR A 190 -18.17 5.86 7.42
N GLY A 191 -19.16 5.64 8.29
CA GLY A 191 -19.84 4.35 8.41
C GLY A 191 -20.54 3.91 7.12
N LEU A 192 -21.25 4.83 6.45
CA LEU A 192 -21.85 4.56 5.14
C LEU A 192 -20.81 4.18 4.09
N MET A 193 -19.67 4.88 4.09
CA MET A 193 -18.56 4.59 3.18
C MET A 193 -17.98 3.19 3.42
N PHE A 194 -17.76 2.79 4.68
CA PHE A 194 -17.35 1.42 5.02
C PHE A 194 -18.37 0.38 4.57
N MET A 195 -19.66 0.62 4.81
CA MET A 195 -20.72 -0.29 4.36
C MET A 195 -20.75 -0.43 2.84
N LYS A 196 -20.54 0.66 2.10
CA LYS A 196 -20.41 0.60 0.64
C LYS A 196 -19.22 -0.26 0.24
N ILE A 197 -18.06 -0.01 0.82
CA ILE A 197 -16.83 -0.78 0.56
C ILE A 197 -17.03 -2.27 0.84
N LEU A 198 -17.60 -2.63 2.00
CA LEU A 198 -17.80 -4.02 2.38
C LEU A 198 -18.77 -4.74 1.43
N LYS A 199 -19.79 -4.05 0.94
CA LYS A 199 -20.70 -4.59 -0.10
C LYS A 199 -19.96 -4.86 -1.41
N GLU A 200 -19.11 -3.93 -1.85
CA GLU A 200 -18.30 -4.12 -3.06
C GLU A 200 -17.28 -5.26 -2.90
N LEU A 201 -16.60 -5.33 -1.75
CA LEU A 201 -15.68 -6.44 -1.45
C LEU A 201 -16.38 -7.80 -1.47
N ALA A 202 -17.62 -7.88 -0.97
CA ALA A 202 -18.36 -9.14 -0.93
C ALA A 202 -18.68 -9.71 -2.32
N VAL A 203 -18.71 -8.86 -3.36
CA VAL A 203 -19.01 -9.26 -4.73
C VAL A 203 -17.81 -9.13 -5.68
N CYS A 204 -16.63 -8.78 -5.15
CA CYS A 204 -15.45 -8.56 -5.98
C CYS A 204 -14.98 -9.86 -6.67
N PRO A 205 -14.27 -9.79 -7.81
CA PRO A 205 -13.84 -10.96 -8.58
C PRO A 205 -13.16 -12.04 -7.74
N PHE A 206 -12.32 -11.63 -6.79
CA PHE A 206 -11.67 -12.53 -5.83
C PHE A 206 -12.69 -13.26 -4.94
N ALA A 207 -13.63 -12.54 -4.31
CA ALA A 207 -14.60 -13.12 -3.36
C ALA A 207 -15.53 -14.15 -4.02
N VAL A 208 -15.85 -13.97 -5.30
CA VAL A 208 -16.71 -14.88 -6.07
C VAL A 208 -15.94 -15.88 -6.95
N ASN A 209 -14.60 -15.96 -6.80
CA ASN A 209 -13.72 -16.86 -7.56
C ASN A 209 -13.82 -16.69 -9.10
N ARG A 210 -14.00 -15.44 -9.58
CA ARG A 210 -14.14 -15.11 -11.01
C ARG A 210 -12.85 -14.49 -11.55
N ALA A 211 -11.90 -15.31 -11.97
CA ALA A 211 -10.68 -14.83 -12.62
C ALA A 211 -10.97 -14.28 -14.03
N LYS A 212 -10.13 -13.37 -14.52
CA LYS A 212 -10.21 -12.84 -15.89
C LYS A 212 -9.95 -13.97 -16.89
N ILE A 213 -10.85 -14.15 -17.85
CA ILE A 213 -10.70 -15.18 -18.88
C ILE A 213 -9.62 -14.72 -19.88
N ASN A 214 -8.52 -15.48 -19.98
CA ASN A 214 -7.49 -15.23 -20.98
C ASN A 214 -7.59 -16.30 -22.09
N GLU A 215 -7.92 -15.88 -23.31
CA GLU A 215 -8.07 -16.76 -24.47
C GLU A 215 -6.77 -17.51 -24.83
N VAL A 216 -5.60 -16.96 -24.49
CA VAL A 216 -4.29 -17.58 -24.72
C VAL A 216 -4.08 -18.75 -23.74
N LEU A 217 -4.50 -18.61 -22.48
CA LEU A 217 -4.46 -19.70 -21.49
C LEU A 217 -5.45 -20.81 -21.83
N LEU A 218 -6.63 -20.46 -22.36
CA LEU A 218 -7.63 -21.41 -22.87
C LEU A 218 -7.10 -22.21 -24.07
N LYS A 219 -6.32 -21.59 -24.96
CA LYS A 219 -5.68 -22.29 -26.10
C LYS A 219 -4.55 -23.22 -25.65
N LYS A 220 -3.76 -22.82 -24.64
CA LYS A 220 -2.70 -23.68 -24.05
C LYS A 220 -3.28 -24.95 -23.41
N HIS A 221 -4.42 -24.85 -22.72
CA HIS A 221 -5.13 -25.99 -22.15
C HIS A 221 -5.77 -26.93 -23.18
N LYS A 222 -6.08 -26.45 -24.40
CA LYS A 222 -6.57 -27.31 -25.50
C LYS A 222 -5.45 -28.12 -26.17
N PHE A 223 -4.19 -27.70 -26.05
CA PHE A 223 -3.04 -28.38 -26.64
C PHE A 223 -2.35 -29.39 -25.69
N SER A 224 -2.54 -29.27 -24.38
CA SER A 224 -2.06 -30.26 -23.40
C SER A 224 -3.20 -31.23 -23.02
N GLY A 225 -3.26 -32.38 -23.69
CA GLY A 225 -4.17 -33.47 -23.31
C GLY A 225 -3.92 -33.98 -21.89
N GLU A 226 -5.02 -34.11 -21.14
CA GLU A 226 -5.22 -34.84 -19.87
C GLU A 226 -4.44 -34.41 -18.61
N GLN A 227 -5.16 -33.85 -17.62
CA GLN A 227 -5.67 -34.59 -16.45
C GLN A 227 -6.70 -33.76 -15.67
N SER A 228 -7.71 -34.45 -15.17
CA SER A 228 -8.94 -33.94 -14.55
C SER A 228 -8.71 -33.11 -13.27
N ILE A 229 -9.15 -31.85 -13.29
CA ILE A 229 -9.61 -31.15 -12.10
C ILE A 229 -11.12 -31.10 -12.19
N GLN A 230 -11.81 -31.70 -11.22
CA GLN A 230 -13.24 -31.48 -10.99
C GLN A 230 -13.45 -30.01 -10.58
N THR A 231 -13.44 -29.11 -11.55
CA THR A 231 -14.07 -27.80 -11.40
C THR A 231 -15.57 -28.04 -11.45
N SER A 232 -16.25 -27.82 -10.32
CA SER A 232 -17.70 -27.86 -10.27
C SER A 232 -18.25 -26.93 -11.35
N GLU A 233 -19.17 -27.47 -12.13
CA GLU A 233 -19.84 -26.80 -13.24
C GLU A 233 -20.63 -25.60 -12.72
N ARG A 234 -20.02 -24.43 -12.82
CA ARG A 234 -20.74 -23.15 -12.96
C ARG A 234 -19.98 -22.21 -13.90
N TYR A 235 -19.63 -22.74 -15.07
CA TYR A 235 -19.29 -21.92 -16.22
C TYR A 235 -20.59 -21.31 -16.74
N VAL A 236 -20.95 -20.15 -16.19
CA VAL A 236 -22.00 -19.33 -16.78
C VAL A 236 -21.38 -18.56 -17.94
N GLN A 237 -21.75 -18.92 -19.16
CA GLN A 237 -21.72 -18.02 -20.31
C GLN A 237 -22.67 -16.85 -20.00
N GLU A 238 -22.16 -15.80 -19.36
CA GLU A 238 -22.86 -14.52 -19.28
C GLU A 238 -21.99 -13.44 -19.91
N LYS A 239 -22.64 -12.68 -20.79
CA LYS A 239 -22.10 -11.58 -21.59
C LYS A 239 -21.29 -10.62 -20.71
N ASP A 240 -20.05 -10.39 -21.12
CA ASP A 240 -19.32 -9.12 -21.22
C ASP A 240 -19.82 -7.86 -20.46
N ASP A 241 -20.22 -8.00 -19.19
CA ASP A 241 -20.65 -6.90 -18.32
C ASP A 241 -20.01 -6.95 -16.91
N THR A 242 -19.13 -7.91 -16.65
CA THR A 242 -18.55 -8.19 -15.32
C THR A 242 -17.65 -7.07 -14.76
N MET A 243 -17.36 -6.03 -15.55
CA MET A 243 -16.59 -4.86 -15.11
C MET A 243 -17.13 -3.50 -15.58
N LYS A 244 -18.39 -3.43 -16.03
CA LYS A 244 -19.11 -2.14 -16.15
C LYS A 244 -19.72 -1.67 -14.83
N ILE A 245 -19.73 -2.54 -13.82
CA ILE A 245 -20.27 -2.25 -12.50
C ILE A 245 -19.08 -1.88 -11.61
N THR A 246 -19.08 -0.64 -11.10
CA THR A 246 -18.23 -0.08 -10.02
C THR A 246 -17.04 0.83 -10.41
N SER A 247 -16.60 0.89 -11.67
CA SER A 247 -15.35 1.62 -11.98
C SER A 247 -15.42 3.15 -12.14
N GLN A 248 -16.57 3.77 -12.44
CA GLN A 248 -16.59 5.23 -12.73
C GLN A 248 -17.06 6.07 -11.54
N ASP A 249 -18.17 5.74 -10.90
CA ASP A 249 -18.72 6.59 -9.82
C ASP A 249 -17.87 6.59 -8.54
N PHE A 250 -17.20 5.47 -8.23
CA PHE A 250 -16.30 5.37 -7.08
C PHE A 250 -14.95 6.06 -7.33
N LEU A 251 -14.38 5.88 -8.54
CA LEU A 251 -13.16 6.58 -8.94
C LEU A 251 -13.39 8.09 -9.12
N GLN A 252 -14.56 8.54 -9.57
CA GLN A 252 -14.86 9.95 -9.79
C GLN A 252 -15.14 10.70 -8.48
N ALA A 253 -15.83 10.06 -7.53
CA ALA A 253 -15.94 10.56 -6.15
C ALA A 253 -14.56 10.68 -5.47
N PHE A 254 -13.63 9.78 -5.81
CA PHE A 254 -12.25 9.79 -5.31
C PHE A 254 -11.34 10.83 -5.99
N THR A 255 -11.45 11.04 -7.32
CA THR A 255 -10.71 12.10 -8.04
C THR A 255 -11.01 13.48 -7.46
N THR A 256 -12.26 13.71 -7.07
CA THR A 256 -12.70 14.94 -6.39
C THR A 256 -12.03 15.14 -5.03
N ALA A 257 -11.78 14.06 -4.27
CA ALA A 257 -11.08 14.12 -2.99
C ALA A 257 -9.56 14.37 -3.12
N ASN A 258 -8.94 13.87 -4.19
CA ASN A 258 -7.51 14.08 -4.46
C ASN A 258 -7.17 15.47 -5.04
N SER A 259 -8.11 16.14 -5.70
CA SER A 259 -7.93 17.54 -6.15
C SER A 259 -7.80 18.53 -4.98
N ILE A 260 -8.22 18.16 -3.77
CA ILE A 260 -8.14 19.02 -2.57
C ILE A 260 -6.75 18.95 -1.91
N ASN A 261 -5.98 17.87 -2.13
CA ASN A 261 -4.64 17.71 -1.55
C ASN A 261 -3.49 18.21 -2.43
N THR A 262 -3.78 18.72 -3.63
CA THR A 262 -2.79 19.25 -4.58
C THR A 262 -2.73 20.78 -4.65
N CYS A 263 -3.48 21.50 -3.80
CA CYS A 263 -3.42 22.96 -3.69
C CYS A 263 -2.83 23.42 -2.34
N SER A 264 -1.57 23.03 -2.08
CA SER A 264 -0.74 23.64 -1.03
C SER A 264 0.70 23.81 -1.50
N SER A 265 0.91 24.39 -2.68
CA SER A 265 2.21 24.91 -3.14
C SER A 265 2.01 25.83 -4.34
N THR A 266 1.52 27.04 -4.09
CA THR A 266 1.85 28.21 -4.92
C THR A 266 1.73 29.45 -4.05
N SER A 267 2.90 29.94 -3.67
CA SER A 267 3.14 31.20 -3.00
C SER A 267 2.60 32.37 -3.82
N ASN A 268 1.65 33.12 -3.27
CA ASN A 268 1.42 34.50 -3.67
C ASN A 268 1.97 35.42 -2.57
N THR A 269 3.12 35.99 -2.88
CA THR A 269 3.69 37.17 -2.22
C THR A 269 2.70 38.33 -2.35
N SER A 270 2.19 38.82 -1.23
CA SER A 270 1.79 40.22 -1.14
C SER A 270 1.99 40.73 0.28
N THR A 271 2.79 41.79 0.32
CA THR A 271 3.23 42.55 1.48
C THR A 271 2.09 43.39 2.03
N SER A 272 1.80 43.29 3.32
CA SER A 272 1.30 44.44 4.10
C SER A 272 1.38 44.16 5.61
N THR A 273 2.11 45.05 6.26
CA THR A 273 2.25 45.34 7.69
C THR A 273 0.92 45.52 8.44
N SER A 274 0.78 44.96 9.65
CA SER A 274 0.74 45.71 10.94
C SER A 274 0.06 44.96 12.11
N SER A 275 0.71 45.03 13.27
CA SER A 275 0.23 45.12 14.67
C SER A 275 -0.52 43.96 15.38
N ASP A 276 0.18 43.43 16.39
CA ASP A 276 -0.17 43.25 17.82
C ASP A 276 -1.43 42.47 18.25
N THR A 277 -1.25 41.36 18.99
CA THR A 277 -1.33 41.30 20.47
C THR A 277 -1.38 39.84 20.98
N ASP A 278 -0.77 39.65 22.15
CA ASP A 278 -0.65 38.43 22.97
C ASP A 278 -1.99 37.75 23.30
N THR A 279 -1.96 36.43 23.57
CA THR A 279 -2.44 35.83 24.83
C THR A 279 -2.07 34.33 24.89
N VAL A 280 -1.39 33.97 25.98
CA VAL A 280 -1.03 32.62 26.43
C VAL A 280 -2.24 31.95 27.10
N GLN A 281 -2.48 30.66 26.85
CA GLN A 281 -3.17 29.80 27.83
C GLN A 281 -2.74 28.34 27.73
N GLU A 282 -2.24 27.84 28.86
CA GLU A 282 -1.77 26.48 29.15
C GLU A 282 -2.88 25.54 29.65
N MET A 283 -2.54 24.23 29.60
CA MET A 283 -2.98 23.09 30.45
C MET A 283 -4.32 22.39 30.21
N SER A 284 -4.25 21.07 29.93
CA SER A 284 -4.47 19.94 30.88
C SER A 284 -4.61 18.62 30.11
N SER A 285 -3.66 17.68 30.17
CA SER A 285 -3.64 16.45 31.00
C SER A 285 -4.90 15.57 30.94
N ASP A 286 -4.74 14.36 30.37
CA ASP A 286 -5.39 13.07 30.70
C ASP A 286 -5.19 12.11 29.53
N SER A 287 -5.07 10.79 29.63
CA SER A 287 -4.71 9.81 30.66
C SER A 287 -4.49 8.52 29.86
N ASP A 288 -3.29 7.91 29.93
CA ASP A 288 -2.95 6.74 29.10
C ASP A 288 -3.63 5.47 29.62
N SER A 289 -4.57 4.92 28.85
CA SER A 289 -5.11 3.59 29.05
C SER A 289 -4.36 2.58 28.19
N ASP A 290 -3.53 1.80 28.86
CA ASP A 290 -2.77 0.66 28.38
C ASP A 290 -3.72 -0.44 27.87
N CYS A 291 -3.60 -0.82 26.60
CA CYS A 291 -4.34 -1.93 25.99
C CYS A 291 -3.38 -2.71 25.09
N THR A 292 -3.04 -3.91 25.56
CA THR A 292 -2.20 -4.92 24.93
C THR A 292 -2.67 -5.24 23.50
N ASN A 293 -1.89 -4.84 22.49
CA ASN A 293 -2.13 -5.21 21.10
C ASN A 293 -1.60 -6.62 20.84
N MET A 294 -2.46 -7.50 20.32
CA MET A 294 -2.10 -8.84 19.85
C MET A 294 -1.09 -8.78 18.69
N ASP A 295 -0.18 -9.74 18.69
CA ASP A 295 1.00 -9.87 17.84
C ASP A 295 0.70 -9.86 16.33
N GLU A 296 1.05 -8.75 15.66
CA GLU A 296 0.96 -8.59 14.19
C GLU A 296 2.12 -9.28 13.41
N ASP A 297 3.16 -9.78 14.07
CA ASP A 297 4.44 -10.06 13.41
C ASP A 297 4.78 -11.55 13.20
N THR A 298 3.96 -12.51 13.67
CA THR A 298 4.24 -13.95 13.49
C THR A 298 3.88 -14.46 12.09
N PHE A 299 2.99 -13.78 11.35
CA PHE A 299 2.61 -14.18 9.99
C PHE A 299 3.55 -13.60 8.91
N PHE A 300 4.16 -12.43 9.15
CA PHE A 300 4.96 -11.72 8.13
C PHE A 300 6.45 -12.09 8.10
N GLY A 301 6.93 -12.93 9.02
CA GLY A 301 8.29 -13.47 8.97
C GLY A 301 8.53 -14.50 7.85
N LEU A 302 7.46 -15.05 7.27
CA LEU A 302 7.54 -16.06 6.20
C LEU A 302 7.45 -15.46 4.79
N ALA A 303 6.77 -14.33 4.60
CA ALA A 303 6.67 -13.67 3.30
C ALA A 303 7.94 -12.90 2.89
N GLY A 304 8.81 -12.55 3.86
CA GLY A 304 10.13 -11.99 3.59
C GLY A 304 11.20 -13.02 3.17
N LEU A 305 10.82 -14.30 3.04
CA LEU A 305 11.68 -15.37 2.50
C LEU A 305 11.22 -15.86 1.12
N VAL A 306 10.19 -15.23 0.53
CA VAL A 306 9.69 -15.57 -0.81
C VAL A 306 10.14 -14.54 -1.86
N PHE A 307 10.78 -13.45 -1.43
CA PHE A 307 11.46 -12.48 -2.28
C PHE A 307 12.94 -12.40 -1.88
N ASP A 308 13.67 -13.49 -2.14
CA ASP A 308 15.13 -13.59 -2.30
C ASP A 308 15.43 -14.82 -3.16
#